data_AF-A0A971SDJ7-F1
#
_entry.id   AF-A0A971SDJ7-F1
#
_cell.length_a   1.000
_cell.length_b   1.000
_cell.length_c   1.000
_cell.angle_alpha   90.00
_cell.angle_beta   90.00
_cell.angle_gamma   90.00
#
_symmetry.space_group_name_H-M   'P 1'
#
loop_
_entity.id
_entity.type
_entity.pdbx_description
1 polymer ?
#
loop_
_entity_poly.entity_id
_entity_poly.type
_entity_poly.pdbx_seq_one_letter_code
_entity_poly.pdbx_strand_id
1 'polypeptide(L)'
;WELVHRYRTLLISSFAEDFANLIKVKYATLKHNIVGCIDFTDHEQIPKTLEKLKKYHFDLALISAGVNAVIMAPEIARRYGKVALDFGRCMKFYVQSDPRIKPWQP
;
A
#
# COMPACT_ATOMS: atom_id res chain seq x y z
N TRP A 1 -7.31 -7.11 -5.77
CA TRP A 1 -6.64 -7.36 -7.06
C TRP A 1 -6.88 -6.24 -8.03
N GLU A 2 -8.11 -5.95 -8.43
CA GLU A 2 -8.40 -4.87 -9.40
C GLU A 2 -7.75 -3.53 -9.07
N LEU A 3 -7.76 -3.10 -7.80
CA LEU A 3 -7.18 -1.81 -7.39
C LEU A 3 -5.72 -1.63 -7.83
N VAL A 4 -4.85 -2.61 -7.53
CA VAL A 4 -3.41 -2.53 -7.84
C VAL A 4 -3.10 -2.70 -9.34
N HIS A 5 -4.06 -3.11 -10.15
CA HIS A 5 -3.93 -3.23 -11.60
C HIS A 5 -4.51 -2.01 -12.33
N ARG A 6 -5.60 -1.46 -11.80
CA ARG A 6 -6.34 -0.35 -12.40
C ARG A 6 -5.74 1.01 -12.07
N TYR A 7 -5.19 1.18 -10.86
CA TYR A 7 -4.70 2.46 -10.37
C TYR A 7 -3.21 2.44 -10.10
N ARG A 8 -2.53 3.56 -10.33
CA ARG A 8 -1.14 3.77 -9.92
C ARG A 8 -1.09 3.77 -8.40
N THR A 9 -0.67 2.64 -7.84
CA THR A 9 -0.82 2.33 -6.44
C THR A 9 0.52 2.48 -5.72
N LEU A 10 0.55 3.31 -4.69
CA LEU A 10 1.66 3.44 -3.75
C LEU A 10 1.36 2.59 -2.52
N LEU A 11 2.32 1.78 -2.09
CA LEU A 11 2.19 0.92 -0.92
C LEU A 11 2.93 1.54 0.27
N ILE A 12 2.27 1.63 1.42
CA ILE A 12 2.86 2.17 2.66
C ILE A 12 2.70 1.14 3.78
N SER A 13 3.79 0.47 4.15
CA SER A 13 3.82 -0.57 5.18
C SER A 13 5.24 -1.08 5.40
N SER A 14 5.51 -1.66 6.56
CA SER A 14 6.69 -2.50 6.78
C SER A 14 6.73 -3.77 5.92
N PHE A 15 5.62 -4.15 5.30
CA PHE A 15 5.53 -5.28 4.36
C PHE A 15 5.37 -4.83 2.90
N ALA A 16 5.56 -3.54 2.59
CA ALA A 16 5.23 -2.99 1.28
C ALA A 16 6.02 -3.65 0.13
N GLU A 17 7.34 -3.79 0.29
CA GLU A 17 8.20 -4.40 -0.74
C GLU A 17 7.92 -5.88 -0.93
N ASP A 18 7.83 -6.64 0.17
CA ASP A 18 7.49 -8.07 0.12
C ASP A 18 6.14 -8.30 -0.53
N PHE A 19 5.15 -7.46 -0.21
CA PHE A 19 3.83 -7.53 -0.82
C PHE A 19 3.88 -7.20 -2.31
N ALA A 20 4.64 -6.20 -2.73
CA ALA A 20 4.83 -5.89 -4.15
C ALA A 20 5.49 -7.05 -4.90
N ASN A 21 6.50 -7.69 -4.31
CA ASN A 21 7.19 -8.85 -4.88
C ASN A 21 6.26 -10.07 -4.97
N LEU A 22 5.45 -10.32 -3.93
CA LEU A 22 4.43 -11.35 -3.96
C LEU A 22 3.43 -11.11 -5.11
N ILE A 23 2.98 -9.88 -5.31
CA ILE A 23 2.06 -9.55 -6.41
C ILE A 23 2.72 -9.84 -7.76
N LYS A 24 3.96 -9.37 -7.96
CA LYS A 24 4.74 -9.58 -9.19
C LYS A 24 4.87 -11.06 -9.55
N VAL A 25 5.15 -11.91 -8.56
CA VAL A 25 5.37 -13.34 -8.78
C VAL A 25 4.06 -14.08 -8.95
N LYS A 26 3.13 -13.92 -8.00
CA LYS A 26 1.90 -14.73 -7.95
C LYS A 26 0.85 -14.33 -8.99
N TYR A 27 0.89 -13.09 -9.44
CA TYR A 27 -0.07 -12.53 -10.41
C TYR A 27 0.65 -11.97 -11.63
N ALA A 28 1.75 -12.61 -12.05
CA ALA A 28 2.60 -12.16 -13.16
C ALA A 28 1.83 -11.97 -14.48
N THR A 29 0.73 -12.70 -14.68
CA THR A 29 -0.15 -12.61 -15.86
C THR A 29 -1.00 -11.34 -15.87
N LEU A 30 -1.11 -10.65 -14.73
CA LEU A 30 -1.85 -9.41 -14.59
C LEU A 30 -0.85 -8.25 -14.42
N LYS A 31 -0.91 -7.27 -15.32
CA LYS A 31 -0.05 -6.09 -15.26
C LYS A 31 -0.38 -5.25 -14.04
N HIS A 32 0.41 -5.38 -12.97
CA HIS A 32 0.29 -4.53 -11.78
C HIS A 32 0.79 -3.10 -12.08
N ASN A 33 0.23 -2.12 -11.36
CA ASN A 33 0.55 -0.71 -11.48
C ASN A 33 1.01 -0.14 -10.12
N ILE A 34 1.91 -0.88 -9.46
CA ILE A 34 2.55 -0.47 -8.21
C ILE A 34 3.67 0.52 -8.56
N VAL A 35 3.54 1.78 -8.16
CA VAL A 35 4.47 2.86 -8.53
C VAL A 35 5.55 3.12 -7.47
N GLY A 36 5.41 2.51 -6.29
CA GLY A 36 6.39 2.65 -5.22
C GLY A 36 6.00 1.89 -3.97
N CYS A 37 6.99 1.70 -3.10
CA CYS A 37 6.84 1.18 -1.76
C CYS A 37 7.49 2.15 -0.78
N ILE A 38 6.84 2.40 0.34
CA ILE A 38 7.41 3.18 1.44
C ILE A 38 7.34 2.33 2.69
N ASP A 39 8.52 2.00 3.22
CA ASP A 39 8.65 1.39 4.53
C ASP A 39 8.12 2.35 5.61
N PHE A 40 7.29 1.82 6.50
CA PHE A 40 6.66 2.55 7.58
C PHE A 40 6.53 1.64 8.79
N THR A 41 7.23 1.98 9.87
CA THR A 41 7.34 1.17 11.09
C THR A 41 6.94 1.92 12.35
N ASP A 42 7.04 3.26 12.35
CA ASP A 42 6.84 4.09 13.53
C ASP A 42 6.02 5.35 13.22
N HIS A 43 5.18 5.77 14.17
CA HIS A 43 4.37 6.99 14.09
C HIS A 43 5.20 8.28 13.91
N GLU A 44 6.42 8.36 14.45
CA GLU A 44 7.32 9.51 14.27
C GLU A 44 7.71 9.72 12.80
N GLN A 45 7.53 8.69 11.96
CA GLN A 45 7.81 8.75 10.53
C GLN A 45 6.68 9.40 9.72
N ILE A 46 5.51 9.69 10.32
CA ILE A 46 4.35 10.25 9.58
C ILE A 46 4.75 11.52 8.81
N PRO A 47 5.35 12.56 9.42
CA PRO A 47 5.67 13.79 8.70
C PRO A 47 6.63 13.54 7.54
N LYS A 48 7.71 12.78 7.77
CA LYS A 48 8.71 12.43 6.75
C LYS A 48 8.10 11.59 5.63
N THR A 49 7.21 10.67 5.96
CA THR A 49 6.53 9.80 5.00
C THR A 49 5.60 10.59 4.11
N LEU A 50 4.79 11.49 4.69
CA LEU A 50 3.92 12.38 3.93
C LEU A 50 4.71 13.24 2.94
N GLU A 51 5.89 13.73 3.31
CA GLU A 51 6.75 14.49 2.39
C GLU A 51 7.34 13.62 1.28
N LYS A 52 7.73 12.37 1.58
CA LYS A 52 8.22 11.42 0.56
C LYS A 52 7.20 11.15 -0.54
N LEU A 53 5.90 11.27 -0.27
CA LEU A 53 4.83 11.05 -1.25
C LEU A 53 4.94 11.96 -2.48
N LYS A 54 5.52 13.16 -2.35
CA LYS A 54 5.75 14.11 -3.46
C LYS A 54 6.58 13.53 -4.59
N LYS A 55 7.42 12.53 -4.29
CA LYS A 55 8.30 11.88 -5.27
C LYS A 55 7.58 10.86 -6.16
N TYR A 56 6.36 10.50 -5.80
CA TYR A 56 5.61 9.44 -6.48
C TYR A 56 4.44 10.03 -7.26
N HIS A 57 4.27 9.56 -8.49
CA HIS A 57 3.10 9.85 -9.29
C HIS A 57 2.06 8.74 -9.12
N PHE A 58 1.16 8.91 -8.16
CA PHE A 58 0.17 7.91 -7.77
C PHE A 58 -1.27 8.46 -7.79
N ASP A 59 -2.23 7.54 -7.83
CA ASP A 59 -3.67 7.81 -7.71
C ASP A 59 -4.24 7.28 -6.40
N LEU A 60 -3.72 6.12 -5.96
CA LEU A 60 -4.15 5.38 -4.79
C LEU A 60 -2.96 5.11 -3.86
N ALA A 61 -3.11 5.37 -2.57
CA ALA A 61 -2.21 4.88 -1.53
C ALA A 61 -2.91 3.76 -0.74
N LEU A 62 -2.32 2.56 -0.70
CA LEU A 62 -2.74 1.49 0.20
C LEU A 62 -1.85 1.52 1.44
N ILE A 63 -2.45 1.70 2.61
CA ILE A 63 -1.75 1.95 3.86
C ILE A 63 -1.98 0.78 4.81
N SER A 64 -0.95 0.02 5.13
CA SER A 64 -0.98 -1.01 6.17
C SER A 64 -0.09 -0.58 7.33
N ALA A 65 -0.58 0.36 8.13
CA ALA A 65 0.14 1.04 9.22
C ALA A 65 -0.62 1.07 10.56
N GLY A 66 -1.67 0.24 10.71
CA GLY A 66 -2.51 0.22 11.92
C GLY A 66 -3.19 1.57 12.17
N VAL A 67 -3.25 2.00 13.44
CA VAL A 67 -3.91 3.25 13.85
C VAL A 67 -3.36 4.47 13.10
N ASN A 68 -2.08 4.45 12.70
CA ASN A 68 -1.48 5.55 11.94
C ASN A 68 -2.13 5.77 10.57
N ALA A 69 -2.76 4.74 9.98
CA ALA A 69 -3.51 4.87 8.73
C ALA A 69 -4.69 5.85 8.87
N VAL A 70 -5.32 5.94 10.05
CA VAL A 70 -6.42 6.87 10.34
C VAL A 70 -5.97 8.33 10.25
N ILE A 71 -4.71 8.61 10.56
CA ILE A 71 -4.10 9.94 10.44
C ILE A 71 -3.62 10.17 9.01
N MET A 72 -2.93 9.18 8.42
CA MET A 72 -2.30 9.32 7.11
C MET A 72 -3.32 9.41 5.97
N ALA A 73 -4.39 8.62 5.99
CA ALA A 73 -5.36 8.60 4.90
C ALA A 73 -6.02 9.97 4.63
N PRO A 74 -6.63 10.65 5.62
CA PRO A 74 -7.21 11.97 5.39
C PRO A 74 -6.14 13.01 5.04
N GLU A 75 -4.94 12.90 5.60
CA GLU A 75 -3.88 13.86 5.32
C GLU A 75 -3.33 13.73 3.89
N ILE A 76 -3.26 12.51 3.35
CA ILE A 76 -2.91 12.27 1.95
C ILE A 76 -3.99 12.84 1.02
N ALA A 77 -5.27 12.60 1.33
CA ALA A 77 -6.38 13.15 0.57
C ALA A 77 -6.35 14.69 0.58
N ARG A 78 -6.14 15.30 1.75
CA ARG A 78 -6.09 16.75 1.92
C ARG A 78 -4.89 17.39 1.23
N ARG A 79 -3.68 16.83 1.37
CA ARG A 79 -2.44 17.43 0.82
C ARG A 79 -2.29 17.23 -0.68
N TYR A 80 -2.72 16.07 -1.19
CA TYR A 80 -2.38 15.63 -2.54
C TYR A 80 -3.60 15.43 -3.44
N GLY A 81 -4.83 15.51 -2.90
CA GLY A 81 -6.05 15.24 -3.66
C GLY A 81 -6.12 13.79 -4.16
N LYS A 82 -5.50 12.86 -3.45
CA LYS A 82 -5.38 11.44 -3.83
C LYS A 82 -6.30 10.55 -2.99
N VAL A 83 -6.60 9.36 -3.50
CA VAL A 83 -7.30 8.34 -2.73
C VAL A 83 -6.30 7.65 -1.82
N ALA A 84 -6.63 7.55 -0.53
CA ALA A 84 -5.87 6.79 0.44
C ALA A 84 -6.81 5.82 1.17
N LEU A 85 -6.40 4.55 1.23
CA LEU A 85 -7.21 3.48 1.79
C LEU A 85 -6.42 2.80 2.92
N ASP A 86 -7.04 2.74 4.10
CA ASP A 86 -6.56 1.91 5.19
C ASP A 86 -6.75 0.43 4.80
N PHE A 87 -5.63 -0.22 4.52
CA PHE A 87 -5.55 -1.62 4.13
C PHE A 87 -5.21 -2.53 5.32
N GLY A 88 -5.32 -2.00 6.55
CA GLY A 88 -5.20 -2.73 7.79
C GLY A 88 -3.96 -3.61 7.85
N ARG A 89 -4.16 -4.90 8.17
CA ARG A 89 -3.08 -5.89 8.22
C ARG A 89 -2.96 -6.73 6.94
N CYS A 90 -3.66 -6.36 5.87
CA CYS A 90 -3.77 -7.20 4.68
C CYS A 90 -2.41 -7.48 4.04
N MET A 91 -1.51 -6.50 3.88
CA MET A 91 -0.17 -6.75 3.30
C MET A 91 0.59 -7.84 4.07
N LYS A 92 0.62 -7.74 5.41
CA LYS A 92 1.22 -8.74 6.28
C LYS A 92 0.58 -10.12 6.08
N PHE A 93 -0.76 -10.19 6.08
CA PHE A 93 -1.46 -11.46 5.92
C PHE A 93 -1.16 -12.12 4.57
N TYR A 94 -1.05 -11.33 3.50
CA TYR A 94 -0.66 -11.81 2.19
C TYR A 94 0.76 -12.37 2.16
N VAL A 95 1.72 -11.60 2.67
CA VAL A 95 3.14 -12.02 2.71
C VAL A 95 3.32 -13.28 3.56
N GLN A 96 2.63 -13.36 4.70
CA GLN A 96 2.75 -14.48 5.64
C GLN A 96 1.83 -15.67 5.31
N SER A 97 1.03 -15.60 4.23
CA SER A 97 0.03 -16.62 3.89
C SER A 97 -0.90 -16.96 5.06
N ASP A 98 -1.39 -15.94 5.75
CA ASP A 98 -2.24 -16.09 6.93
C ASP A 98 -3.58 -16.76 6.56
N PRO A 99 -4.06 -17.76 7.34
CA PRO A 99 -5.26 -18.53 6.98
C PRO A 99 -6.56 -17.70 6.97
N ARG A 100 -6.56 -16.49 7.55
CA ARG A 100 -7.72 -15.59 7.54
C ARG A 100 -8.00 -14.98 6.18
N ILE A 101 -7.02 -14.97 5.28
CA ILE A 101 -7.21 -14.47 3.93
C ILE A 101 -7.31 -15.63 2.95
N LYS A 102 -8.17 -15.46 1.94
CA LYS A 102 -8.24 -16.35 0.78
C LYS A 102 -7.85 -15.52 -0.44
N PRO A 103 -6.55 -15.49 -0.80
CA PRO A 103 -6.11 -14.83 -2.03
C PRO A 103 -6.93 -15.34 -3.21
N TRP A 104 -7.41 -14.42 -4.03
CA TRP A 104 -8.01 -14.77 -5.31
C TRP A 104 -6.99 -15.54 -6.16
N GLN A 105 -7.46 -16.47 -6.97
CA GLN A 105 -6.65 -17.24 -7.89
C GLN A 105 -7.12 -16.89 -9.30
N PRO A 106 -6.23 -16.40 -10.19
CA PRO A 106 -6.53 -16.15 -11.58
C PRO A 106 -6.92 -17.41 -12.35
#